data_AF-A0A7S2T182-F1
#
_entry.id   AF-A0A7S2T182-F1
#
_cell.length_a   1.000
_cell.length_b   1.000
_cell.length_c   1.000
_cell.angle_alpha   90.00
_cell.angle_beta   90.00
_cell.angle_gamma   90.00
#
_symmetry.space_group_name_H-M   'P 1'
#
loop_
_entity.id
_entity.type
_entity.pdbx_description
1 polymer ?
#
loop_
_entity_poly.entity_id
_entity_poly.type
_entity_poly.pdbx_seq_one_letter_code
_entity_poly.pdbx_strand_id
1 'polypeptide(L)'
;EKGEPDFVSSGLNEQLRKRFKLRKLMLYIDSNSKEFTPESQWEDLNMLTWDNFFMPHIKGEDPELTKSLFLKPVNADLLYNRKHGKGETKESDEIVQTVNLTFEALALSALQSQYVTVQRM
;
A
#
# COMPACT_ATOMS: atom_id res chain seq x y z
N GLU A 1 20.82 13.01 7.65
CA GLU A 1 19.63 13.42 8.43
C GLU A 1 18.69 12.23 8.59
N LYS A 2 18.06 12.06 9.76
CA LYS A 2 17.19 10.90 10.08
C LYS A 2 15.74 11.03 9.59
N GLY A 3 15.42 12.03 8.76
CA GLY A 3 14.06 12.25 8.24
C GLY A 3 13.04 12.52 9.34
N GLU A 4 13.42 13.32 10.35
CA GLU A 4 12.49 13.74 11.39
C GLU A 4 11.49 14.75 10.83
N PRO A 5 10.23 14.76 11.31
CA PRO A 5 9.23 15.70 10.82
C PRO A 5 9.65 17.12 11.15
N ASP A 6 9.77 17.98 10.13
CA ASP A 6 10.08 19.40 10.29
C ASP A 6 9.27 20.22 9.27
N PHE A 7 9.04 21.49 9.59
CA PHE A 7 8.37 22.43 8.70
C PHE A 7 9.36 22.96 7.66
N VAL A 8 9.20 22.53 6.41
CA VAL A 8 10.07 22.94 5.30
C VAL A 8 9.37 24.04 4.50
N SER A 9 9.85 25.28 4.59
CA SER A 9 9.29 26.45 3.88
C SER A 9 10.04 26.83 2.60
N SER A 10 11.28 26.35 2.41
CA SER A 10 12.13 26.62 1.24
C SER A 10 12.37 25.34 0.43
N GLY A 11 12.38 25.42 -0.91
CA GLY A 11 12.69 24.27 -1.77
C GLY A 11 11.59 23.20 -1.90
N LEU A 12 10.36 23.47 -1.46
CA LEU A 12 9.19 22.56 -1.57
C LEU A 12 8.92 22.07 -2.99
N ASN A 13 9.27 22.88 -3.99
CA ASN A 13 9.13 22.52 -5.40
C ASN A 13 10.34 21.76 -5.94
N GLU A 14 11.51 21.88 -5.32
CA GLU A 14 12.78 21.29 -5.77
C GLU A 14 12.93 19.86 -5.22
N GLN A 15 12.67 19.67 -3.92
CA GLN A 15 12.81 18.37 -3.26
C GLN A 15 11.55 18.01 -2.46
N LEU A 16 11.17 16.74 -2.50
CA LEU A 16 10.05 16.22 -1.72
C LEU A 16 10.54 15.09 -0.82
N ARG A 17 10.39 15.27 0.50
CA ARG A 17 10.63 14.22 1.49
C ARG A 17 9.33 13.94 2.23
N LYS A 18 8.89 12.68 2.26
CA LYS A 18 7.68 12.24 2.96
C LYS A 18 7.97 11.00 3.78
N ARG A 19 7.54 11.01 5.04
CA ARG A 19 7.54 9.82 5.90
C ARG A 19 6.11 9.35 6.13
N PHE A 20 5.86 8.07 5.90
CA PHE A 20 4.58 7.43 6.13
C PHE A 20 4.75 6.34 7.18
N LYS A 21 3.80 6.27 8.13
CA LYS A 21 3.67 5.13 9.04
C LYS A 21 2.51 4.26 8.56
N LEU A 22 2.83 3.10 8.03
CA LEU A 22 1.86 2.09 7.61
C LEU A 22 1.53 1.24 8.85
N ARG A 23 0.26 1.22 9.23
CA ARG A 23 -0.24 0.42 10.36
C ARG A 23 -1.13 -0.69 9.83
N LYS A 24 -0.86 -1.92 10.27
CA LYS A 24 -1.60 -3.13 9.88
C LYS A 24 -1.70 -3.30 8.35
N LEU A 25 -0.62 -3.06 7.61
CA LEU A 25 -0.55 -3.40 6.19
C LEU A 25 -0.70 -4.91 6.04
N MET A 26 -1.61 -5.35 5.19
CA MET A 26 -1.86 -6.77 4.92
C MET A 26 -2.11 -6.97 3.43
N LEU A 27 -1.81 -8.17 2.95
CA LEU A 27 -2.09 -8.57 1.57
C LEU A 27 -2.76 -9.93 1.61
N TYR A 28 -3.85 -10.09 0.87
CA TYR A 28 -4.50 -11.38 0.67
C TYR A 28 -4.57 -11.69 -0.82
N ILE A 29 -4.54 -12.98 -1.15
CA ILE A 29 -4.73 -13.47 -2.51
C ILE A 29 -5.87 -14.46 -2.44
N ASP A 30 -7.01 -14.10 -3.02
CA ASP A 30 -8.17 -14.97 -3.07
C ASP A 30 -8.15 -15.78 -4.38
N SER A 31 -7.54 -16.98 -4.32
CA SER A 31 -7.37 -17.85 -5.49
C SER A 31 -8.69 -18.30 -6.14
N ASN A 32 -9.80 -18.24 -5.41
CA ASN A 32 -11.10 -18.73 -5.85
C ASN A 32 -12.16 -17.63 -5.90
N SER A 33 -11.77 -16.36 -5.77
CA SER A 33 -12.73 -15.26 -5.88
C SER A 33 -13.29 -15.18 -7.29
N LYS A 34 -14.59 -14.90 -7.39
CA LYS A 34 -15.17 -14.40 -8.63
C LYS A 34 -14.81 -12.93 -8.76
N GLU A 35 -14.52 -12.50 -9.99
CA GLU A 35 -14.40 -11.07 -10.27
C GLU A 35 -15.70 -10.38 -9.85
N PHE A 36 -15.54 -9.31 -9.07
CA PHE A 36 -16.66 -8.50 -8.68
C PHE A 36 -16.89 -7.44 -9.76
N THR A 37 -18.05 -7.49 -10.40
CA THR A 37 -18.51 -6.42 -11.29
C THR A 37 -19.55 -5.60 -10.52
N PRO A 38 -19.24 -4.35 -10.14
CA PRO A 38 -20.22 -3.50 -9.49
C PRO A 38 -21.39 -3.22 -10.45
N GLU A 39 -22.60 -3.10 -9.90
CA GLU A 39 -23.82 -2.78 -10.68
C GLU A 39 -23.78 -1.35 -11.27
N SER A 40 -22.87 -0.51 -10.80
CA SER A 40 -22.62 0.87 -11.25
C SER A 40 -21.13 1.19 -11.15
N GLN A 41 -20.69 2.37 -11.58
CA GLN A 41 -19.29 2.76 -11.38
C GLN A 41 -18.99 2.90 -9.88
N TRP A 42 -17.73 2.68 -9.48
CA TRP A 42 -17.30 2.78 -8.08
C TRP A 42 -17.64 4.13 -7.44
N GLU A 43 -17.60 5.20 -8.25
CA GLU A 43 -17.90 6.58 -7.85
C GLU A 43 -19.40 6.81 -7.59
N ASP A 44 -20.27 5.99 -8.19
CA ASP A 44 -21.73 6.10 -8.11
C ASP A 44 -22.33 5.18 -7.03
N LEU A 45 -21.53 4.30 -6.43
CA LEU A 45 -21.99 3.41 -5.37
C LEU A 45 -22.46 4.23 -4.16
N ASN A 46 -23.66 3.93 -3.68
CA ASN A 46 -24.18 4.57 -2.46
C ASN A 46 -23.38 4.11 -1.21
N MET A 47 -23.46 4.91 -0.13
CA MET A 47 -22.72 4.65 1.11
C MET A 47 -23.06 3.29 1.74
N LEU A 48 -24.32 2.84 1.66
CA LEU A 48 -24.72 1.56 2.24
C LEU A 48 -24.06 0.38 1.52
N THR A 49 -23.99 0.44 0.18
CA THR A 49 -23.33 -0.55 -0.65
C THR A 49 -21.82 -0.56 -0.38
N TRP A 50 -21.19 0.62 -0.31
CA TRP A 50 -19.80 0.75 0.14
C TRP A 50 -19.60 0.11 1.51
N ASP A 51 -20.48 0.42 2.47
CA ASP A 51 -20.33 -0.05 3.82
C ASP A 51 -20.42 -1.58 3.90
N ASN A 52 -21.38 -2.17 3.19
CA ASN A 52 -21.55 -3.62 3.15
C ASN A 52 -20.33 -4.35 2.57
N PHE A 53 -19.61 -3.75 1.60
CA PHE A 53 -18.43 -4.36 1.01
C PHE A 53 -17.18 -4.23 1.88
N PHE A 54 -16.92 -3.03 2.38
CA PHE A 54 -15.62 -2.71 2.97
C PHE A 54 -15.63 -2.71 4.49
N MET A 55 -16.74 -2.32 5.12
CA MET A 55 -16.76 -2.12 6.56
C MET A 55 -16.64 -3.39 7.39
N PRO A 56 -17.10 -4.58 6.96
CA PRO A 56 -16.74 -5.81 7.63
C PRO A 56 -15.22 -5.90 7.79
N HIS A 57 -14.45 -5.72 6.72
CA HIS A 57 -12.98 -5.85 6.74
C HIS A 57 -12.22 -4.67 7.39
N ILE A 58 -12.90 -3.55 7.69
CA ILE A 58 -12.31 -2.36 8.32
C ILE A 58 -12.64 -2.30 9.82
N LYS A 59 -13.89 -2.60 10.20
CA LYS A 59 -14.43 -2.43 11.55
C LYS A 59 -14.53 -3.73 12.34
N GLY A 60 -14.55 -4.90 11.70
CA GLY A 60 -14.96 -6.14 12.35
C GLY A 60 -14.15 -7.36 11.92
N GLU A 61 -13.76 -8.15 12.92
CA GLU A 61 -13.07 -9.44 12.77
C GLU A 61 -11.61 -9.38 12.32
N ASP A 62 -10.84 -10.31 12.90
CA ASP A 62 -9.46 -10.55 12.49
C ASP A 62 -9.47 -11.01 11.02
N PRO A 63 -8.78 -10.32 10.11
CA PRO A 63 -8.69 -10.71 8.70
C PRO A 63 -8.22 -12.15 8.51
N GLU A 64 -7.45 -12.70 9.47
CA GLU A 64 -7.03 -14.10 9.47
C GLU A 64 -8.21 -15.08 9.59
N LEU A 65 -9.36 -14.66 10.12
CA LEU A 65 -10.56 -15.50 10.26
C LEU A 65 -11.38 -15.59 8.97
N THR A 66 -11.26 -14.61 8.08
CA THR A 66 -12.13 -14.50 6.89
C THR A 66 -11.38 -14.57 5.56
N LYS A 67 -10.06 -14.36 5.55
CA LYS A 67 -9.24 -14.31 4.34
C LYS A 67 -7.95 -15.11 4.47
N SER A 68 -7.59 -15.80 3.39
CA SER A 68 -6.27 -16.42 3.24
C SER A 68 -5.21 -15.34 2.99
N LEU A 69 -4.62 -14.82 4.07
CA LEU A 69 -3.60 -13.77 3.98
C LEU A 69 -2.29 -14.31 3.39
N PHE A 70 -1.73 -13.56 2.45
CA PHE A 70 -0.38 -13.77 1.93
C PHE A 70 0.66 -13.04 2.79
N LEU A 71 0.36 -11.80 3.16
CA LEU A 71 1.11 -11.00 4.12
C LEU A 71 0.23 -10.77 5.34
N LYS A 72 0.65 -11.32 6.48
CA LYS A 72 0.02 -11.05 7.77
C LYS A 72 0.16 -9.57 8.14
N PRO A 73 -0.75 -9.01 8.96
CA PRO A 73 -0.74 -7.60 9.31
C PRO A 73 0.63 -7.15 9.85
N VAL A 74 1.28 -6.22 9.14
CA VAL A 74 2.60 -5.71 9.47
C VAL A 74 2.57 -4.19 9.57
N ASN A 75 3.31 -3.66 10.55
CA ASN A 75 3.60 -2.25 10.62
C ASN A 75 4.89 -1.94 9.86
N ALA A 76 4.90 -0.82 9.14
CA ALA A 76 6.07 -0.40 8.40
C ALA A 76 6.24 1.13 8.42
N ASP A 77 7.49 1.56 8.35
CA ASP A 77 7.85 2.95 8.12
C ASP A 77 8.37 3.08 6.68
N LEU A 78 7.80 4.02 5.93
CA LEU A 78 8.23 4.35 4.57
C LEU A 78 8.80 5.76 4.56
N LEU A 79 10.03 5.91 4.09
CA LEU A 79 10.64 7.20 3.79
C LEU A 79 10.81 7.34 2.28
N TYR A 80 10.06 8.27 1.70
CA TYR A 80 10.12 8.63 0.29
C TYR A 80 10.91 9.93 0.13
N ASN A 81 11.89 9.94 -0.77
CA ASN A 81 12.58 11.16 -1.17
C ASN A 81 12.57 11.30 -2.70
N ARG A 82 12.30 12.51 -3.18
CA ARG A 82 12.45 12.93 -4.56
C ARG A 82 13.37 14.14 -4.61
N LYS A 83 14.41 14.07 -5.43
CA LYS A 83 15.42 15.12 -5.53
C LYS A 83 15.09 16.28 -6.48
N HIS A 84 14.15 16.07 -7.40
CA HIS A 84 13.83 17.06 -8.42
C HIS A 84 12.36 17.44 -8.46
N GLY A 85 12.14 18.71 -8.76
CA GLY A 85 10.86 19.32 -9.02
C GLY A 85 10.31 19.08 -10.41
N LYS A 86 9.10 19.58 -10.64
CA LYS A 86 8.53 19.62 -11.99
C LYS A 86 9.24 20.76 -12.76
N GLY A 87 10.20 20.42 -13.64
CA GLY A 87 10.90 21.38 -14.50
C GLY A 87 12.43 21.39 -14.41
N GLU A 88 13.03 20.58 -13.53
CA GLU A 88 14.50 20.49 -13.42
C GLU A 88 15.10 19.49 -14.41
N THR A 89 16.23 19.86 -15.00
CA THR A 89 16.99 19.04 -15.95
C THR A 89 17.63 17.87 -15.21
N LYS A 90 17.28 16.65 -15.61
CA LYS A 90 17.83 15.42 -15.05
C LYS A 90 19.10 15.04 -15.80
N GLU A 91 20.20 14.76 -15.11
CA GLU A 91 21.28 13.96 -15.69
C GLU A 91 20.78 12.51 -15.86
N SER A 92 21.21 11.82 -16.93
CA SER A 92 20.60 10.53 -17.30
C SER A 92 20.80 9.42 -16.26
N ASP A 93 21.80 9.55 -15.39
CA ASP A 93 22.19 8.54 -14.39
C ASP A 93 21.90 8.97 -12.94
N GLU A 94 21.24 10.11 -12.71
CA GLU A 94 20.95 10.52 -11.34
C GLU A 94 19.76 9.75 -10.74
N ILE A 95 19.93 9.22 -9.52
CA ILE A 95 18.83 8.67 -8.73
C ILE A 95 17.88 9.81 -8.31
N VAL A 96 16.79 9.95 -9.04
CA VAL A 96 15.76 10.99 -8.84
C VAL A 96 14.85 10.69 -7.65
N GLN A 97 14.65 9.41 -7.33
CA GLN A 97 13.71 8.95 -6.31
C GLN A 97 14.31 7.81 -5.49
N THR A 98 14.15 7.89 -4.16
CA THR A 98 14.51 6.81 -3.24
C THR A 98 13.35 6.48 -2.33
N VAL A 99 13.17 5.20 -2.05
CA VAL A 99 12.18 4.68 -1.11
C VAL A 99 12.88 3.75 -0.16
N ASN A 100 12.84 4.07 1.13
CA ASN A 100 13.28 3.17 2.20
C ASN A 100 12.04 2.66 2.92
N LEU A 101 11.82 1.35 2.88
CA LEU A 101 10.72 0.70 3.55
C LEU A 101 11.27 -0.23 4.63
N THR A 102 10.85 -0.02 5.88
CA THR A 102 11.31 -0.79 7.03
C THR A 102 10.10 -1.42 7.73
N PHE A 103 10.12 -2.74 7.88
CA PHE A 103 9.05 -3.50 8.53
C PHE A 103 9.45 -3.84 9.97
N GLU A 104 8.48 -3.83 10.91
CA GLU A 104 8.72 -4.24 12.30
C GLU A 104 8.93 -5.76 12.42
N ALA A 105 8.03 -6.57 11.84
CA ALA A 105 8.15 -8.02 11.78
C ALA A 105 7.35 -8.56 10.57
N LEU A 106 8.04 -9.16 9.60
CA LEU A 106 7.43 -9.66 8.37
C LEU A 106 7.05 -11.13 8.52
N ALA A 107 5.79 -11.46 8.25
CA ALA A 107 5.32 -12.84 8.17
C ALA A 107 4.54 -13.06 6.88
N LEU A 108 5.06 -13.98 6.07
CA LEU A 108 4.51 -14.37 4.77
C LEU A 108 4.04 -15.82 4.83
N SER A 109 2.90 -16.11 4.22
CA SER A 109 2.37 -17.46 4.07
C SER A 109 1.72 -17.61 2.71
N ALA A 110 2.04 -18.68 1.99
CA ALA A 110 1.40 -19.00 0.72
C ALA A 110 0.72 -20.36 0.83
N LEU A 111 -0.58 -20.38 0.59
CA LEU A 111 -1.31 -21.62 0.40
C LEU A 111 -0.98 -22.21 -0.98
N GLN A 112 -1.13 -23.52 -1.13
CA GLN A 112 -0.89 -24.20 -2.41
C GLN A 112 -1.74 -23.58 -3.55
N SER A 113 -2.99 -23.25 -3.27
CA SER A 113 -3.87 -22.60 -4.26
C SER A 113 -3.31 -21.25 -4.71
N GLN A 114 -2.78 -20.45 -3.78
CA GLN A 114 -2.19 -19.13 -4.08
C GLN A 114 -0.90 -19.29 -4.88
N TYR A 115 -0.07 -20.26 -4.52
CA TYR A 115 1.17 -20.55 -5.25
C TYR A 115 0.90 -20.91 -6.71
N VAL A 116 -0.07 -21.80 -6.97
CA VAL A 116 -0.43 -22.20 -8.33
C VAL A 116 -1.04 -21.04 -9.12
N THR A 117 -1.87 -20.19 -8.49
CA THR A 117 -2.42 -18.99 -9.15
C THR A 117 -1.32 -18.05 -9.62
N VAL A 118 -0.34 -17.74 -8.76
CA VAL A 118 0.76 -16.82 -9.08
C VAL A 118 1.65 -17.35 -10.21
N GLN A 119 1.88 -18.66 -10.29
CA GLN A 119 2.66 -19.26 -11.38
C GLN A 119 1.97 -19.20 -12.76
N ARG A 120 0.65 -19.00 -12.78
CA ARG A 120 -0.17 -18.99 -14.01
C ARG A 120 -0.51 -17.59 -14.50
N MET A 121 -0.21 -16.55 -13.72
CA MET A 121 -0.29 -15.14 -14.12
C MET A 121 0.91 -14.76 -14.97
#